data_AF-A0A3B9NVJ0-F1
#
_entry.id   AF-A0A3B9NVJ0-F1
#
_cell.length_a   1.000
_cell.length_b   1.000
_cell.length_c   1.000
_cell.angle_alpha   90.00
_cell.angle_beta   90.00
_cell.angle_gamma   90.00
#
_symmetry.space_group_name_H-M   'P 1'
#
loop_
_entity.id
_entity.type
_entity.pdbx_description
1 polymer ?
#
loop_
_entity_poly.entity_id
_entity_poly.type
_entity_poly.pdbx_seq_one_letter_code
_entity_poly.pdbx_strand_id
1 'polypeptide(L)'
;MGGAVHYVYLLKHKTESRFKIGRARDFYHRLAALQEKYFDLENSLCIELNSENKEIDIEKHLHYLFAEYRLELEEGIEEGGGTEYFDIKCFQHVLDHLNSSAKFRPEMKPIPLPNREIFVVPKTHEEICIMREAKIFLANAQGAAAREEAMAALARNPGFTLD
;
A
#
# COMPACT_ATOMS: atom_id res chain seq x y z
N MET A 1 5.15 19.80 15.24
CA MET A 1 3.86 19.36 14.68
C MET A 1 4.16 18.35 13.58
N GLY A 2 3.87 17.07 13.77
CA GLY A 2 4.01 16.07 12.71
C GLY A 2 2.81 16.19 11.77
N GLY A 3 3.03 16.72 10.57
CA GLY A 3 2.01 16.70 9.52
C GLY A 3 1.74 15.27 9.07
N ALA A 4 0.53 15.01 8.54
CA ALA A 4 0.23 13.73 7.91
C ALA A 4 1.22 13.46 6.76
N VAL A 5 1.73 12.24 6.68
CA VAL A 5 2.60 11.81 5.57
C VAL A 5 1.71 11.31 4.44
N HIS A 6 2.09 11.68 3.22
CA HIS A 6 1.41 11.35 1.99
C HIS A 6 2.38 10.60 1.08
N TYR A 7 1.90 9.62 0.34
CA TYR A 7 2.73 8.75 -0.48
C TYR A 7 2.24 8.75 -1.92
N VAL A 8 3.18 8.87 -2.86
CA VAL A 8 3.00 8.38 -4.23
C VAL A 8 3.86 7.15 -4.39
N TYR A 9 3.31 6.05 -4.92
CA TYR A 9 4.01 4.78 -5.03
C TYR A 9 4.05 4.27 -6.47
N LEU A 10 5.10 3.51 -6.75
CA LEU A 10 5.35 2.76 -7.97
C LEU A 10 5.54 1.29 -7.57
N LEU A 11 4.46 0.50 -7.65
CA LEU A 11 4.44 -0.90 -7.21
C LEU A 11 4.62 -1.84 -8.39
N LYS A 12 5.77 -2.53 -8.47
CA LYS A 12 6.03 -3.53 -9.51
C LYS A 12 5.30 -4.83 -9.21
N HIS A 13 4.66 -5.42 -10.21
CA HIS A 13 4.08 -6.76 -10.06
C HIS A 13 5.20 -7.82 -10.05
N LYS A 14 5.05 -8.88 -9.23
CA LYS A 14 6.08 -9.94 -9.13
C LYS A 14 6.20 -10.79 -10.39
N THR A 15 5.06 -11.12 -10.99
CA THR A 15 4.97 -12.16 -12.04
C THR A 15 4.56 -11.62 -13.40
N GLU A 16 4.06 -10.38 -13.46
CA GLU A 16 3.52 -9.82 -14.68
C GLU A 16 4.35 -8.61 -15.09
N SER A 17 4.44 -8.36 -16.39
CA SER A 17 5.19 -7.23 -16.95
C SER A 17 4.43 -5.91 -16.81
N ARG A 18 4.04 -5.58 -15.59
CA ARG A 18 3.29 -4.36 -15.26
C ARG A 18 3.70 -3.79 -13.91
N PHE A 19 3.40 -2.52 -13.71
CA PHE A 19 3.50 -1.87 -12.40
C PHE A 19 2.29 -0.97 -12.19
N LYS A 20 2.05 -0.57 -10.94
CA LYS A 20 0.96 0.30 -10.54
C LYS A 20 1.50 1.63 -10.07
N ILE A 21 0.94 2.73 -10.57
CA ILE A 21 1.14 4.06 -10.00
C ILE A 21 -0.06 4.35 -9.12
N GLY A 22 0.17 4.89 -7.92
CA GLY A 22 -0.95 5.30 -7.09
C GLY A 22 -0.48 6.10 -5.90
N ARG A 23 -1.42 6.35 -4.99
CA ARG A 23 -1.19 7.24 -3.87
C ARG A 23 -1.91 6.79 -2.59
N ALA A 24 -1.37 7.16 -1.44
CA ALA A 24 -1.92 6.77 -0.15
C ALA A 24 -1.54 7.75 0.96
N ARG A 25 -2.44 7.92 1.94
CA ARG A 25 -2.11 8.53 3.24
C ARG A 25 -1.64 7.49 4.26
N ASP A 26 -2.22 6.30 4.19
CA ASP A 26 -1.78 5.11 4.93
C ASP A 26 -1.31 4.08 3.92
N PHE A 27 0.01 4.07 3.68
CA PHE A 27 0.62 3.22 2.67
C PHE A 27 0.41 1.72 2.97
N TYR A 28 0.56 1.31 4.23
CA TYR A 28 0.41 -0.10 4.61
C TYR A 28 -1.03 -0.58 4.47
N HIS A 29 -2.01 0.21 4.92
CA HIS A 29 -3.42 -0.14 4.72
C HIS A 29 -3.77 -0.23 3.22
N ARG A 30 -3.23 0.68 2.40
CA ARG A 30 -3.44 0.62 0.94
C ARG A 30 -2.79 -0.61 0.32
N LEU A 31 -1.57 -0.95 0.73
CA LEU A 31 -0.85 -2.11 0.21
C LEU A 31 -1.54 -3.43 0.61
N ALA A 32 -2.03 -3.52 1.85
CA ALA A 32 -2.88 -4.60 2.33
C ALA A 32 -4.14 -4.77 1.46
N ALA A 33 -4.86 -3.68 1.18
CA ALA A 33 -6.05 -3.68 0.33
C ALA A 33 -5.76 -4.09 -1.13
N LEU A 34 -4.54 -3.82 -1.61
CA LEU A 34 -4.08 -4.24 -2.94
C LEU A 34 -3.52 -5.68 -2.95
N GLN A 35 -3.55 -6.39 -1.82
CA GLN A 35 -2.96 -7.72 -1.63
C GLN A 35 -1.45 -7.74 -1.95
N GLU A 36 -0.66 -7.20 -1.02
CA GLU A 36 0.81 -7.05 -1.08
C GLU A 36 1.60 -8.22 -1.71
N LYS A 37 1.10 -9.45 -1.55
CA LYS A 37 1.70 -10.69 -2.08
C LYS A 37 1.97 -10.64 -3.58
N TYR A 38 1.23 -9.84 -4.35
CA TYR A 38 1.39 -9.68 -5.80
C TYR A 38 2.49 -8.71 -6.22
N PHE A 39 3.02 -7.89 -5.30
CA PHE A 39 3.97 -6.84 -5.61
C PHE A 39 5.39 -7.16 -5.13
N ASP A 40 6.36 -6.88 -6.00
CA ASP A 40 7.77 -6.94 -5.67
C ASP A 40 8.16 -5.67 -4.92
N LEU A 41 8.02 -5.69 -3.59
CA LEU A 41 8.26 -4.52 -2.75
C LEU A 41 9.74 -4.11 -2.71
N GLU A 42 10.66 -5.05 -2.94
CA GLU A 42 12.11 -4.77 -2.96
C GLU A 42 12.48 -3.89 -4.15
N ASN A 43 11.85 -4.12 -5.31
CA ASN A 43 12.06 -3.31 -6.51
C ASN A 43 11.01 -2.20 -6.70
N SER A 44 10.08 -2.06 -5.77
CA SER A 44 9.08 -0.99 -5.78
C SER A 44 9.61 0.27 -5.09
N LEU A 45 9.03 1.41 -5.43
CA LEU A 45 9.49 2.72 -4.93
C LEU A 45 8.31 3.55 -4.43
N CYS A 46 8.58 4.45 -3.50
CA CYS A 46 7.63 5.47 -3.10
C CYS A 46 8.30 6.83 -2.95
N ILE A 47 7.46 7.85 -2.93
CA ILE A 47 7.79 9.23 -2.67
C ILE A 47 7.01 9.64 -1.43
N GLU A 48 7.72 10.09 -0.40
CA GLU A 48 7.13 10.66 0.79
C GLU A 48 6.92 12.17 0.63
N LEU A 49 5.71 12.63 0.93
CA LEU A 49 5.27 14.00 0.77
C LEU A 49 4.62 14.47 2.06
N ASN A 50 4.77 15.76 2.33
CA ASN A 50 4.12 16.45 3.44
C ASN A 50 2.87 17.22 3.02
N SER A 51 2.33 16.94 1.83
CA SER A 51 1.23 17.68 1.23
C SER A 51 0.38 16.78 0.34
N GLU A 52 -0.92 16.70 0.65
CA GLU A 52 -1.92 16.04 -0.18
C GLU A 52 -1.99 16.62 -1.59
N ASN A 53 -1.95 17.95 -1.72
CA ASN A 53 -2.04 18.58 -3.04
C ASN A 53 -0.86 18.15 -3.93
N LYS A 54 0.35 18.06 -3.37
CA LYS A 54 1.51 17.55 -4.11
C LYS A 54 1.36 16.07 -4.48
N GLU A 55 0.83 15.25 -3.58
CA GLU A 55 0.54 13.83 -3.82
C GLU A 55 -0.39 13.66 -5.03
N ILE A 56 -1.52 14.38 -5.02
CA ILE A 56 -2.51 14.36 -6.09
C ILE A 56 -1.93 14.91 -7.40
N ASP A 57 -1.19 16.02 -7.34
CA ASP A 57 -0.62 16.64 -8.53
C ASP A 57 0.42 15.74 -9.21
N ILE A 58 1.28 15.08 -8.42
CA ILE A 58 2.28 14.15 -8.94
C ILE A 58 1.60 12.94 -9.57
N GLU A 59 0.67 12.29 -8.85
CA GLU A 59 -0.03 11.10 -9.36
C GLU A 59 -0.76 11.41 -10.68
N LYS A 60 -1.58 12.47 -10.72
CA LYS A 60 -2.27 12.89 -11.94
C LYS A 60 -1.31 13.21 -13.07
N HIS A 61 -0.19 13.89 -12.78
CA HIS A 61 0.81 14.23 -13.77
C HIS A 61 1.45 12.98 -14.38
N LEU A 62 1.80 11.99 -13.55
CA LEU A 62 2.34 10.71 -14.03
C LEU A 62 1.30 9.94 -14.86
N HIS A 63 0.06 9.86 -14.38
CA HIS A 63 -1.02 9.18 -15.09
C HIS A 63 -1.33 9.81 -16.45
N TYR A 64 -1.22 11.13 -16.57
CA TYR A 64 -1.39 11.84 -17.82
C TYR A 64 -0.21 11.62 -18.76
N LEU A 65 1.02 11.79 -18.27
CA LEU A 65 2.23 11.72 -19.09
C LEU A 65 2.47 10.32 -19.67
N PHE A 66 2.13 9.28 -18.91
CA PHE A 66 2.33 7.88 -19.31
C PHE A 66 1.04 7.18 -19.72
N ALA A 67 0.01 7.95 -20.11
CA ALA A 67 -1.31 7.41 -20.46
C ALA A 67 -1.25 6.37 -21.59
N GLU A 68 -0.33 6.52 -22.56
CA GLU A 68 -0.15 5.58 -23.67
C GLU A 68 0.34 4.19 -23.24
N TYR A 69 0.94 4.09 -22.06
CA TYR A 69 1.42 2.83 -21.48
C TYR A 69 0.43 2.20 -20.51
N ARG A 70 -0.73 2.83 -20.30
CA ARG A 70 -1.75 2.30 -19.41
C ARG A 70 -2.31 1.00 -20.00
N LEU A 71 -2.37 -0.04 -19.18
CA LEU A 71 -2.95 -1.32 -19.56
C LEU A 71 -4.45 -1.29 -19.28
N GLU A 72 -5.23 -1.70 -20.27
CA GLU A 72 -6.64 -2.02 -20.06
C GLU A 72 -6.72 -3.35 -19.31
N LEU A 73 -7.36 -3.36 -18.15
CA LEU A 73 -7.70 -4.60 -17.47
C LEU A 73 -8.99 -5.15 -18.06
N GLU A 74 -9.06 -6.47 -18.22
CA GLU A 74 -10.28 -7.14 -18.66
C GLU A 74 -11.45 -6.79 -17.72
N GLU A 75 -12.62 -6.52 -18.30
CA GLU A 75 -13.84 -6.16 -17.56
C GLU A 75 -14.15 -7.23 -16.50
N GLY A 76 -14.23 -6.81 -15.24
CA GLY A 76 -14.58 -7.68 -14.10
C GLY A 76 -13.48 -7.85 -13.04
N ILE A 77 -12.24 -7.41 -13.30
CA ILE A 77 -11.17 -7.34 -12.29
C ILE A 77 -11.04 -5.88 -11.80
N GLU A 78 -12.10 -5.35 -11.19
CA GLU A 78 -12.11 -3.99 -10.63
C GLU A 78 -11.58 -3.91 -9.19
N GLU A 79 -11.22 -5.04 -8.58
CA GLU A 79 -10.67 -5.07 -7.23
C GLU A 79 -9.31 -4.36 -7.18
N GLY A 80 -9.29 -3.14 -6.60
CA GLY A 80 -8.07 -2.38 -6.37
C GLY A 80 -7.83 -1.19 -7.31
N GLY A 81 -8.81 -0.78 -8.12
CA GLY A 81 -8.72 0.39 -9.00
C GLY A 81 -8.10 0.03 -10.35
N GLY A 82 -8.94 -0.50 -11.24
CA GLY A 82 -8.57 -1.10 -12.52
C GLY A 82 -7.92 -0.17 -13.56
N THR A 83 -7.77 1.12 -13.27
CA THR A 83 -7.26 2.14 -14.22
C THR A 83 -5.82 2.58 -13.96
N GLU A 84 -5.08 1.83 -13.11
CA GLU A 84 -3.82 2.28 -12.53
C GLU A 84 -2.60 1.40 -12.87
N TYR A 85 -2.75 0.40 -13.77
CA TYR A 85 -1.63 -0.43 -14.22
C TYR A 85 -1.01 0.09 -15.52
N PHE A 86 0.31 -0.01 -15.61
CA PHE A 86 1.14 0.45 -16.71
C PHE A 86 2.09 -0.65 -17.17
N ASP A 87 2.38 -0.71 -18.47
CA ASP A 87 3.38 -1.62 -19.05
C ASP A 87 4.75 -1.33 -18.42
N ILE A 88 5.44 -2.38 -17.95
CA ILE A 88 6.74 -2.26 -17.30
C ILE A 88 7.81 -1.56 -18.17
N LYS A 89 7.65 -1.55 -19.49
CA LYS A 89 8.55 -0.86 -20.42
C LYS A 89 8.72 0.63 -20.11
N CYS A 90 7.68 1.30 -19.58
CA CYS A 90 7.79 2.72 -19.25
C CYS A 90 8.30 3.00 -17.83
N PHE A 91 8.55 1.96 -17.03
CA PHE A 91 8.96 2.13 -15.64
C PHE A 91 10.21 3.01 -15.51
N GLN A 92 11.26 2.75 -16.30
CA GLN A 92 12.47 3.56 -16.27
C GLN A 92 12.21 5.00 -16.72
N HIS A 93 11.34 5.20 -17.71
CA HIS A 93 10.96 6.54 -18.16
C HIS A 93 10.24 7.34 -17.06
N VAL A 94 9.42 6.68 -16.24
CA VAL A 94 8.81 7.31 -15.05
C VAL A 94 9.88 7.76 -14.06
N LEU A 95 10.86 6.90 -13.77
CA LEU A 95 11.95 7.23 -12.84
C LEU A 95 12.82 8.38 -13.35
N ASP A 96 13.19 8.35 -14.63
CA ASP A 96 13.99 9.39 -15.27
C ASP A 96 13.24 10.73 -15.24
N HIS A 97 11.94 10.72 -15.49
CA HIS A 97 11.09 11.92 -15.40
C HIS A 97 11.03 12.48 -13.98
N LEU A 98 10.82 11.63 -12.97
CA LEU A 98 10.78 12.05 -11.57
C LEU A 98 12.13 12.63 -11.10
N ASN A 99 13.24 12.05 -11.54
CA ASN A 99 14.61 12.51 -11.21
C ASN A 99 14.98 13.81 -11.93
N SER A 100 14.56 14.00 -13.17
CA SER A 100 14.90 15.18 -13.98
C SER A 100 13.95 16.36 -13.77
N SER A 101 12.72 16.12 -13.31
CA SER A 101 11.71 17.17 -13.15
C SER A 101 12.02 18.11 -11.99
N ALA A 102 12.46 19.32 -12.32
CA ALA A 102 12.61 20.43 -11.37
C ALA A 102 11.31 20.75 -10.60
N LYS A 103 10.15 20.44 -11.19
CA LYS A 103 8.82 20.72 -10.62
C LYS A 103 8.52 19.84 -9.41
N PHE A 104 9.01 18.60 -9.40
CA PHE A 104 8.62 17.62 -8.38
C PHE A 104 9.78 17.20 -7.48
N ARG A 105 11.02 17.15 -8.00
CA ARG A 105 12.26 16.60 -7.36
C ARG A 105 12.01 15.88 -6.03
N PRO A 106 11.19 14.80 -6.04
CA PRO A 106 10.90 14.11 -4.82
C PRO A 106 12.07 13.17 -4.52
N GLU A 107 12.40 13.01 -3.24
CA GLU A 107 13.30 11.94 -2.86
C GLU A 107 12.53 10.60 -2.99
N MET A 108 12.90 9.81 -4.00
CA MET A 108 12.39 8.45 -4.14
C MET A 108 13.07 7.55 -3.12
N LYS A 109 12.28 6.73 -2.43
CA LYS A 109 12.71 5.81 -1.39
C LYS A 109 12.22 4.41 -1.71
N PRO A 110 12.94 3.35 -1.26
CA PRO A 110 12.38 2.01 -1.23
C PRO A 110 11.04 2.01 -0.49
N ILE A 111 10.14 1.11 -0.88
CA ILE A 111 8.92 0.89 -0.11
C ILE A 111 9.31 0.57 1.34
N PRO A 112 8.78 1.27 2.35
CA PRO A 112 9.00 0.91 3.72
C PRO A 112 8.37 -0.46 3.93
N LEU A 113 9.21 -1.49 4.04
CA LEU A 113 8.74 -2.83 4.29
C LEU A 113 8.14 -2.84 5.70
N PRO A 114 6.93 -3.39 5.89
CA PRO A 114 6.44 -3.60 7.23
C PRO A 114 7.48 -4.46 7.95
N ASN A 115 7.90 -4.06 9.15
CA ASN A 115 8.52 -5.01 10.07
C ASN A 115 7.60 -6.23 10.07
N ARG A 116 8.15 -7.42 9.82
CA ARG A 116 7.42 -8.69 9.61
C ARG A 116 6.54 -9.14 10.80
N GLU A 117 6.19 -8.24 11.71
CA GLU A 117 5.07 -8.41 12.63
C GLU A 117 3.75 -8.25 11.86
N ILE A 118 3.45 -9.27 11.05
CA ILE A 118 2.12 -9.78 10.67
C ILE A 118 1.04 -8.70 10.51
N PHE A 119 0.91 -8.16 9.29
CA PHE A 119 -0.31 -7.48 8.89
C PHE A 119 -1.37 -8.52 8.53
N VAL A 120 -2.22 -8.90 9.49
CA VAL A 120 -3.42 -9.68 9.20
C VAL A 120 -4.42 -8.76 8.48
N VAL A 121 -4.50 -8.91 7.16
CA VAL A 121 -5.58 -8.29 6.37
C VAL A 121 -6.77 -9.25 6.41
N PRO A 122 -7.91 -8.86 7.01
CA PRO A 122 -9.09 -9.70 7.04
C PRO A 122 -9.62 -9.82 5.61
N LYS A 123 -9.74 -11.06 5.13
CA LYS A 123 -10.23 -11.44 3.81
C LYS A 123 -11.74 -11.69 3.80
N THR A 124 -12.37 -11.81 4.97
CA THR A 124 -13.82 -12.05 5.10
C THR A 124 -14.52 -11.02 6.00
N HIS A 125 -15.83 -10.85 5.82
CA HIS A 125 -16.64 -10.01 6.70
C HIS A 125 -16.60 -10.46 8.16
N GLU A 126 -16.52 -11.77 8.37
CA GLU A 126 -16.39 -12.39 9.69
C GLU A 126 -15.05 -12.02 10.34
N GLU A 127 -13.94 -12.08 9.59
CA GLU A 127 -12.62 -11.63 10.07
C GLU A 127 -12.59 -10.12 10.37
N ILE A 128 -13.31 -9.29 9.59
CA ILE A 128 -13.45 -7.85 9.87
C ILE A 128 -14.16 -7.62 11.23
N CYS A 129 -15.23 -8.37 11.50
CA CYS A 129 -15.95 -8.31 12.78
C CYS A 129 -15.07 -8.76 13.95
N ILE A 130 -14.38 -9.90 13.81
CA ILE A 130 -13.45 -10.42 14.81
C ILE A 130 -12.36 -9.40 15.12
N MET A 131 -11.75 -8.77 14.11
CA MET A 131 -10.72 -7.76 14.35
C MET A 131 -11.26 -6.47 14.99
N ARG A 132 -12.50 -6.07 14.69
CA ARG A 132 -13.13 -4.91 15.34
C ARG A 132 -13.37 -5.18 16.82
N GLU A 133 -13.90 -6.35 17.15
CA GLU A 133 -14.09 -6.78 18.54
C GLU A 133 -12.75 -6.91 19.27
N ALA A 134 -11.74 -7.49 18.62
CA ALA A 134 -10.37 -7.59 19.14
C ALA A 134 -9.75 -6.21 19.44
N LYS A 135 -9.89 -5.24 18.53
CA LYS A 135 -9.39 -3.87 18.73
C LYS A 135 -10.11 -3.16 19.88
N ILE A 136 -11.42 -3.34 20.00
CA ILE A 136 -12.20 -2.79 21.13
C ILE A 136 -11.73 -3.44 22.44
N PHE A 137 -11.51 -4.75 22.46
CA PHE A 137 -11.04 -5.48 23.63
C PHE A 137 -9.62 -5.04 24.05
N LEU A 138 -8.67 -4.94 23.11
CA LEU A 138 -7.30 -4.48 23.35
C LEU A 138 -7.23 -3.00 23.79
N ALA A 139 -8.09 -2.15 23.25
CA ALA A 139 -8.19 -0.75 23.66
C ALA A 139 -8.67 -0.59 25.11
N ASN A 140 -9.47 -1.55 25.59
CA ASN A 140 -10.00 -1.58 26.96
C ASN A 140 -9.12 -2.38 27.94
N ALA A 141 -8.15 -3.14 27.45
CA ALA A 141 -7.20 -3.89 28.27
C ALA A 141 -6.22 -2.93 28.98
N GLN A 142 -6.38 -2.76 30.30
CA GLN A 142 -5.48 -1.94 31.11
C GLN A 142 -4.30 -2.76 31.62
N GLY A 143 -3.09 -2.42 31.16
CA GLY A 143 -1.83 -3.02 31.61
C GLY A 143 -1.26 -4.10 30.68
N ALA A 144 0.05 -4.31 30.77
CA ALA A 144 0.81 -5.20 29.88
C ALA A 144 0.33 -6.66 29.95
N ALA A 145 0.00 -7.16 31.14
CA ALA A 145 -0.50 -8.52 31.35
C ALA A 145 -1.86 -8.76 30.68
N ALA A 146 -2.77 -7.78 30.74
CA ALA A 146 -4.08 -7.88 30.10
C ALA A 146 -3.98 -7.86 28.55
N ARG A 147 -2.97 -7.16 28.01
CA ARG A 147 -2.67 -7.18 26.57
C ARG A 147 -2.08 -8.52 26.12
N GLU A 148 -1.18 -9.10 26.92
CA GLU A 148 -0.58 -10.39 26.64
C GLU A 148 -1.64 -11.52 26.67
N GLU A 149 -2.54 -11.49 27.64
CA GLU A 149 -3.66 -12.44 27.73
C GLU A 149 -4.67 -12.27 26.58
N ALA A 150 -4.96 -11.03 26.17
CA ALA A 150 -5.80 -10.74 25.01
C ALA A 150 -5.19 -11.27 23.70
N MET A 151 -3.88 -11.08 23.51
CA MET A 151 -3.15 -11.60 22.35
C MET A 151 -3.12 -13.13 22.35
N ALA A 152 -2.92 -13.77 23.51
CA ALA A 152 -2.96 -15.22 23.65
C ALA A 152 -4.38 -15.80 23.43
N ALA A 153 -5.43 -15.06 23.75
CA ALA A 153 -6.81 -15.45 23.43
C ALA A 153 -7.09 -15.37 21.92
N LEU A 154 -6.59 -14.34 21.24
CA LEU A 154 -6.71 -14.18 19.78
C LEU A 154 -5.97 -15.29 19.01
N ALA A 155 -4.76 -15.66 19.46
CA ALA A 155 -3.97 -16.74 18.85
C ALA A 155 -4.59 -18.14 18.99
N ARG A 156 -5.58 -18.33 19.88
CA ARG A 156 -6.33 -19.59 20.06
C ARG A 156 -7.55 -19.70 19.16
N ASN A 157 -7.88 -18.66 18.39
CA ASN A 157 -9.01 -18.65 17.48
C ASN A 157 -8.59 -19.27 16.14
N PRO A 158 -9.27 -20.29 15.61
CA PRO A 158 -8.80 -21.07 14.45
C PRO A 158 -8.73 -20.31 13.12
N GLY A 159 -9.18 -19.06 13.07
CA GLY A 159 -8.99 -18.14 11.93
C GLY A 159 -7.78 -17.20 12.06
N PHE A 160 -7.01 -17.28 13.15
CA PHE A 160 -5.86 -16.41 13.42
C PHE A 160 -4.59 -17.26 13.54
N THR A 161 -4.00 -17.63 12.41
CA THR A 161 -2.69 -18.29 12.38
C THR A 161 -1.58 -17.25 12.35
N LEU A 162 -0.72 -17.27 13.38
CA LEU A 162 0.55 -16.55 13.41
C LEU A 162 1.58 -17.46 12.72
N ASP A 163 1.94 -17.15 11.48
CA ASP A 163 3.08 -17.75 10.77
C ASP A 163 4.33 -16.86 10.90
#